data_AF-A0A972TPD6-F1
#
_entry.id   AF-A0A972TPD6-F1
#
_cell.length_a   1.000
_cell.length_b   1.000
_cell.length_c   1.000
_cell.angle_alpha   90.00
_cell.angle_beta   90.00
_cell.angle_gamma   90.00
#
_symmetry.space_group_name_H-M   'P 1'
#
loop_
_entity.id
_entity.type
_entity.pdbx_description
1 polymer ?
#
loop_
_entity_poly.entity_id
_entity_poly.type
_entity_poly.pdbx_seq_one_letter_code
_entity_poly.pdbx_strand_id
1 'polypeptide(L)'
;MAKRYKKPPVQPDKRRQWFDRHELAGVPLIQIAQEDGFDIRTVKKQIEIERMQRERREARALVLREALQQHYVDLCDFTQKLNAELAKEAASFTDLRGDPMWKALKQHLPRWTMWQKLDRWEHLQLRISEVYNQVHERFRRELISRSGVPLADQPDGEGWSLLIDQAVKHHCQELANARPGLTEKFQMKDIPYTNGLRQIQVGAYSIGIVPTSQVAQLKGIVTDLLNDIAKWEQQDEVRKIYTELNSIKETVREELTTIILRRVVPGRCTYCPI
;
A
#
# COMPACT_ATOMS: atom_id res chain seq x y z
N MET A 1 6.22 -22.72 78.87
CA MET A 1 5.86 -22.96 77.45
C MET A 1 6.79 -22.14 76.57
N ALA A 2 7.68 -22.79 75.82
CA ALA A 2 8.67 -22.08 75.00
C ALA A 2 7.96 -21.28 73.89
N LYS A 3 8.25 -19.97 73.81
CA LYS A 3 7.76 -19.09 72.73
C LYS A 3 8.16 -19.70 71.38
N ARG A 4 7.18 -20.08 70.55
CA ARG A 4 7.41 -20.43 69.15
C ARG A 4 7.88 -19.17 68.41
N TYR A 5 9.19 -18.96 68.36
CA TYR A 5 9.78 -17.96 67.48
C TYR A 5 9.51 -18.40 66.03
N LYS A 6 8.69 -17.64 65.30
CA LYS A 6 8.53 -17.84 63.85
C LYS A 6 9.88 -17.55 63.20
N LYS A 7 10.47 -18.56 62.54
CA LYS A 7 11.69 -18.36 61.73
C LYS A 7 11.41 -17.27 60.68
N PRO A 8 12.39 -16.39 60.38
CA PRO A 8 12.23 -15.35 59.38
C PRO A 8 11.89 -15.95 58.00
N PRO A 9 11.11 -15.24 57.17
CA PRO A 9 10.78 -15.71 55.83
C PRO A 9 12.06 -15.89 55.00
N VAL A 10 12.11 -16.97 54.21
CA VAL A 10 13.25 -17.26 53.32
C VAL A 10 13.31 -16.19 52.23
N GLN A 11 14.44 -15.50 52.15
CA GLN A 11 14.69 -14.45 51.17
C GLN A 11 14.81 -15.02 49.74
N PRO A 12 14.43 -14.27 48.70
CA PRO A 12 14.51 -14.72 47.30
C PRO A 12 15.91 -15.18 46.86
N ASP A 13 16.96 -14.50 47.32
CA ASP A 13 18.34 -14.85 46.93
C ASP A 13 18.78 -16.18 47.53
N LYS A 14 18.39 -16.44 48.79
CA LYS A 14 18.66 -17.71 49.46
C LYS A 14 17.88 -18.86 48.82
N ARG A 15 16.65 -18.58 48.37
CA ARG A 15 15.84 -19.51 47.60
C ARG A 15 16.51 -19.88 46.26
N ARG A 16 17.03 -18.90 45.53
CA ARG A 16 17.79 -19.13 44.28
C ARG A 16 19.03 -19.97 44.51
N GLN A 17 19.82 -19.65 45.55
CA GLN A 17 20.99 -20.44 45.93
C GLN A 17 20.62 -21.90 46.24
N TRP A 18 19.53 -22.15 46.98
CA TRP A 18 19.08 -23.52 47.23
C TRP A 18 18.66 -24.25 45.95
N PHE A 19 17.96 -23.57 45.05
CA PHE A 19 17.59 -24.12 43.75
C PHE A 19 18.82 -24.46 42.92
N ASP A 20 19.80 -23.57 42.81
CA ASP A 20 21.03 -23.78 42.05
C ASP A 20 21.88 -24.92 42.64
N ARG A 21 22.01 -24.98 43.97
CA ARG A 21 22.74 -26.07 44.65
C ARG A 21 22.08 -27.43 44.42
N HIS A 22 20.76 -27.48 44.41
CA HIS A 22 20.01 -28.72 44.20
C HIS A 22 20.00 -29.16 42.73
N GLU A 23 19.65 -28.26 41.81
CA GLU A 23 19.44 -28.61 40.39
C GLU A 23 20.74 -28.60 39.56
N LEU A 24 21.68 -27.69 39.85
CA LEU A 24 22.93 -27.57 39.07
C LEU A 24 24.08 -28.35 39.71
N ALA A 25 24.20 -28.32 41.04
CA ALA A 25 25.27 -28.99 41.76
C ALA A 25 24.89 -30.37 42.33
N GLY A 26 23.62 -30.79 42.20
CA GLY A 26 23.14 -32.11 42.63
C GLY A 26 23.14 -32.33 44.14
N VAL A 27 23.21 -31.26 44.95
CA VAL A 27 23.28 -31.37 46.42
C VAL A 27 21.93 -31.83 46.96
N PRO A 28 21.87 -32.90 47.78
CA PRO A 28 20.61 -33.43 48.30
C PRO A 28 19.95 -32.45 49.27
N LEU A 29 18.60 -32.39 49.23
CA LEU A 29 17.78 -31.48 50.06
C LEU A 29 18.07 -31.56 51.56
N ILE A 30 18.43 -32.75 52.05
CA ILE A 30 18.77 -33.00 53.46
C ILE A 30 20.03 -32.24 53.84
N GLN A 31 21.04 -32.25 52.97
CA GLN A 31 22.30 -31.56 53.19
C GLN A 31 22.11 -30.04 53.14
N ILE A 32 21.33 -29.51 52.19
CA ILE A 32 20.98 -28.08 52.13
C ILE A 32 20.22 -27.65 53.40
N ALA A 33 19.29 -28.47 53.88
CA ALA A 33 18.52 -28.19 55.09
C ALA A 33 19.40 -28.17 56.37
N GLN A 34 20.34 -29.12 56.47
CA GLN A 34 21.28 -29.22 57.60
C GLN A 34 22.26 -28.05 57.63
N GLU A 35 22.88 -27.72 56.50
CA GLU A 35 23.88 -26.65 56.41
C GLU A 35 23.28 -25.26 56.64
N ASP A 36 22.06 -25.02 56.15
CA ASP A 36 21.44 -23.70 56.23
C ASP A 36 20.49 -23.53 57.44
N GLY A 37 20.27 -24.59 58.23
CA GLY A 37 19.46 -24.56 59.46
C GLY A 37 17.94 -24.51 59.26
N PHE A 38 17.44 -25.05 58.15
CA PHE A 38 16.01 -25.07 57.80
C PHE A 38 15.41 -26.48 57.84
N ASP A 39 14.08 -26.56 57.96
CA ASP A 39 13.37 -27.84 57.78
C ASP A 39 13.41 -28.24 56.30
N ILE A 40 13.67 -29.51 56.02
CA ILE A 40 13.66 -30.11 54.67
C ILE A 40 12.36 -29.76 53.93
N ARG A 41 11.20 -29.76 54.62
CA ARG A 41 9.92 -29.37 54.03
C ARG A 41 9.91 -27.92 53.54
N THR A 42 10.60 -27.03 54.26
CA THR A 42 10.73 -25.62 53.88
C THR A 42 11.66 -25.47 52.69
N VAL A 43 12.82 -26.13 52.70
CA VAL A 43 13.77 -26.10 51.57
C VAL A 43 13.11 -26.66 50.30
N LYS A 44 12.46 -27.83 50.38
CA LYS A 44 11.72 -28.43 49.27
C LYS A 44 10.66 -27.48 48.70
N LYS A 45 9.83 -26.89 49.58
CA LYS A 45 8.79 -25.93 49.15
C LYS A 45 9.39 -24.70 48.46
N GLN A 46 10.49 -24.16 48.96
CA GLN A 46 11.12 -22.96 48.40
C GLN A 46 11.79 -23.25 47.04
N ILE A 47 12.44 -24.40 46.88
CA ILE A 47 12.98 -24.87 45.60
C ILE A 47 11.86 -25.06 44.57
N GLU A 48 10.75 -25.68 44.97
CA GLU A 48 9.58 -25.84 44.09
C GLU A 48 8.99 -24.48 43.66
N ILE A 49 8.92 -23.51 44.58
CA ILE A 49 8.49 -22.14 44.24
C ILE A 49 9.44 -21.50 43.22
N GLU A 50 10.76 -21.64 43.38
CA GLU A 50 11.71 -21.07 42.41
C GLU A 50 11.63 -21.77 41.06
N ARG A 51 11.46 -23.10 41.03
CA ARG A 51 11.21 -23.88 39.82
C ARG A 51 9.99 -23.34 39.07
N MET A 52 8.85 -23.23 39.75
CA MET A 52 7.63 -22.67 39.17
C MET A 52 7.81 -21.21 38.71
N GLN A 53 8.59 -20.39 39.43
CA GLN A 53 8.88 -19.02 39.02
C GLN A 53 9.79 -18.94 37.78
N ARG A 54 10.75 -19.85 37.65
CA ARG A 54 11.61 -19.97 36.47
C ARG A 54 10.78 -20.43 35.26
N GLU A 55 10.01 -21.49 35.39
CA GLU A 55 9.10 -21.99 34.35
C GLU A 55 8.12 -20.90 33.90
N ARG A 56 7.53 -20.15 34.85
CA ARG A 56 6.63 -19.03 34.51
C ARG A 56 7.34 -17.90 33.78
N ARG A 57 8.60 -17.59 34.12
CA ARG A 57 9.41 -16.60 33.41
C ARG A 57 9.74 -17.07 32.00
N GLU A 58 10.16 -18.32 31.85
CA GLU A 58 10.48 -18.93 30.55
C GLU A 58 9.24 -19.00 29.65
N ALA A 59 8.09 -19.44 30.17
CA ALA A 59 6.82 -19.44 29.46
C ALA A 59 6.40 -18.04 29.00
N ARG A 60 6.53 -17.02 29.87
CA ARG A 60 6.26 -15.62 29.51
C ARG A 60 7.21 -15.11 28.43
N ALA A 61 8.50 -15.43 28.53
CA ALA A 61 9.49 -15.04 27.54
C ALA A 61 9.21 -15.69 26.17
N LEU A 62 8.76 -16.94 26.16
CA LEU A 62 8.37 -17.67 24.95
C LEU A 62 7.14 -17.02 24.29
N VAL A 63 6.07 -16.78 25.04
CA VAL A 63 4.85 -16.12 24.54
C VAL A 63 5.17 -14.72 24.01
N LEU A 64 6.00 -13.95 24.72
CA LEU A 64 6.43 -12.62 24.27
C LEU A 64 7.22 -12.69 22.97
N ARG A 65 8.14 -13.65 22.85
CA ARG A 65 8.93 -13.85 21.63
C ARG A 65 8.04 -14.22 20.45
N GLU A 66 7.07 -15.12 20.66
CA GLU A 66 6.11 -15.53 19.63
C GLU A 66 5.22 -14.36 19.20
N ALA A 67 4.68 -13.60 20.15
CA ALA A 67 3.89 -12.41 19.84
C ALA A 67 4.69 -11.35 19.06
N LEU A 68 5.96 -11.12 19.43
CA LEU A 68 6.85 -10.21 18.69
C LEU A 68 7.12 -10.71 17.28
N GLN A 69 7.38 -12.00 17.12
CA GLN A 69 7.61 -12.62 15.82
C GLN A 69 6.37 -12.47 14.94
N GLN A 70 5.18 -12.75 15.48
CA GLN A 70 3.93 -12.60 14.75
C GLN A 70 3.66 -11.14 14.36
N HIS A 71 3.88 -10.19 15.27
CA HIS A 71 3.76 -8.76 14.97
C HIS A 71 4.67 -8.31 13.81
N TYR A 72 5.90 -8.84 13.73
CA TYR A 72 6.77 -8.57 12.58
C TYR A 72 6.29 -9.21 11.28
N VAL A 73 5.69 -10.41 11.34
CA VAL A 73 5.04 -11.05 10.19
C VAL A 73 3.89 -10.17 9.70
N ASP A 74 3.02 -9.72 10.59
CA ASP A 74 1.86 -8.89 10.27
C ASP A 74 2.29 -7.56 9.60
N LEU A 75 3.37 -6.93 10.09
CA LEU A 75 3.96 -5.74 9.46
C LEU A 75 4.54 -6.04 8.06
N CYS A 76 5.18 -7.19 7.87
CA CYS A 76 5.70 -7.59 6.56
C CYS A 76 4.56 -7.87 5.58
N ASP A 77 3.51 -8.55 6.01
CA ASP A 77 2.33 -8.84 5.21
C ASP A 77 1.61 -7.55 4.82
N PHE A 78 1.49 -6.59 5.74
CA PHE A 78 0.97 -5.26 5.42
C PHE A 78 1.85 -4.52 4.41
N THR A 79 3.16 -4.60 4.55
CA THR A 79 4.13 -4.03 3.59
C THR A 79 3.96 -4.65 2.19
N GLN A 80 3.70 -5.95 2.10
CA GLN A 80 3.41 -6.63 0.84
C GLN A 80 2.09 -6.16 0.22
N LYS A 81 1.03 -5.98 1.03
CA LYS A 81 -0.26 -5.41 0.58
C LYS A 81 -0.07 -4.01 0.01
N LEU A 82 0.69 -3.17 0.70
CA LEU A 82 1.02 -1.81 0.24
C LEU A 82 1.79 -1.84 -1.10
N ASN A 83 2.77 -2.74 -1.23
CA ASN A 83 3.52 -2.91 -2.48
C ASN A 83 2.64 -3.41 -3.63
N ALA A 84 1.66 -4.27 -3.35
CA ALA A 84 0.70 -4.77 -4.33
C ALA A 84 -0.27 -3.67 -4.79
N GLU A 85 -0.78 -2.82 -3.88
CA GLU A 85 -1.59 -1.67 -4.26
C GLU A 85 -0.80 -0.67 -5.12
N LEU A 86 0.44 -0.36 -4.73
CA LEU A 86 1.31 0.53 -5.50
C LEU A 86 1.66 -0.03 -6.89
N ALA A 87 1.56 -1.36 -7.09
CA ALA A 87 1.76 -1.98 -8.40
C ALA A 87 0.66 -1.59 -9.41
N LYS A 88 -0.55 -1.27 -8.94
CA LYS A 88 -1.70 -0.91 -9.79
C LYS A 88 -1.48 0.47 -10.44
N GLU A 89 -2.10 0.69 -11.60
CA GLU A 89 -2.04 1.98 -12.31
C GLU A 89 -2.89 3.07 -11.61
N ALA A 90 -4.07 2.68 -11.10
CA ALA A 90 -4.97 3.53 -10.32
C ALA A 90 -4.91 3.15 -8.83
N ALA A 91 -3.70 3.17 -8.25
CA ALA A 91 -3.50 2.85 -6.84
C ALA A 91 -4.24 3.84 -5.94
N SER A 92 -5.02 3.32 -5.00
CA SER A 92 -5.71 4.08 -3.94
C SER A 92 -5.31 3.49 -2.60
N PHE A 93 -4.93 4.36 -1.65
CA PHE A 93 -4.51 3.93 -0.31
C PHE A 93 -5.60 4.14 0.74
N THR A 94 -6.81 4.55 0.35
CA THR A 94 -7.90 4.85 1.29
C THR A 94 -8.21 3.69 2.22
N ASP A 95 -8.33 2.47 1.67
CA ASP A 95 -8.62 1.27 2.45
C ASP A 95 -7.44 0.89 3.36
N LEU A 96 -6.22 1.01 2.85
CA LEU A 96 -5.01 0.72 3.61
C LEU A 96 -4.77 1.72 4.75
N ARG A 97 -5.12 3.00 4.57
CA ARG A 97 -5.00 4.02 5.63
C ARG A 97 -5.94 3.75 6.81
N GLY A 98 -7.06 3.05 6.56
CA GLY A 98 -7.99 2.61 7.60
C GLY A 98 -7.50 1.41 8.43
N ASP A 99 -6.52 0.65 7.91
CA ASP A 99 -5.96 -0.51 8.59
C ASP A 99 -5.08 -0.07 9.79
N PRO A 100 -5.27 -0.63 11.00
CA PRO A 100 -4.40 -0.37 12.15
C PRO A 100 -2.91 -0.58 11.86
N MET A 101 -2.56 -1.50 10.95
CA MET A 101 -1.18 -1.76 10.54
C MET A 101 -0.53 -0.60 9.79
N TRP A 102 -1.31 0.28 9.14
CA TRP A 102 -0.77 1.50 8.55
C TRP A 102 -0.14 2.40 9.62
N LYS A 103 -0.88 2.62 10.71
CA LYS A 103 -0.40 3.40 11.86
C LYS A 103 0.77 2.70 12.54
N ALA A 104 0.70 1.37 12.70
CA ALA A 104 1.78 0.57 13.28
C ALA A 104 3.08 0.72 12.48
N LEU A 105 3.03 0.51 11.16
CA LEU A 105 4.17 0.63 10.26
C LEU A 105 4.74 2.05 10.27
N LYS A 106 3.88 3.08 10.27
CA LYS A 106 4.31 4.49 10.35
C LYS A 106 5.03 4.83 11.66
N GLN A 107 4.59 4.25 12.78
CA GLN A 107 5.27 4.42 14.08
C GLN A 107 6.62 3.69 14.14
N HIS A 108 6.74 2.54 13.48
CA HIS A 108 8.02 1.85 13.32
C HIS A 108 8.99 2.64 12.42
N LEU A 109 8.47 3.31 11.40
CA LEU A 109 9.25 3.98 10.36
C LEU A 109 9.00 5.49 10.27
N PRO A 110 9.10 6.28 11.36
CA PRO A 110 8.60 7.66 11.38
C PRO A 110 9.41 8.62 10.49
N ARG A 111 10.67 8.29 10.20
CA ARG A 111 11.60 9.12 9.42
C ARG A 111 11.78 8.64 7.98
N TRP A 112 11.05 7.61 7.57
CA TRP A 112 11.20 7.06 6.22
C TRP A 112 10.56 7.98 5.19
N THR A 113 11.23 8.16 4.06
CA THR A 113 10.79 9.11 3.03
C THR A 113 9.58 8.62 2.26
N MET A 114 9.31 7.30 2.25
CA MET A 114 8.14 6.73 1.58
C MET A 114 6.83 7.40 1.99
N TRP A 115 6.65 7.85 3.24
CA TRP A 115 5.39 8.46 3.65
C TRP A 115 5.10 9.76 2.91
N GLN A 116 6.10 10.64 2.80
CA GLN A 116 5.98 11.89 2.05
C GLN A 116 5.78 11.61 0.55
N LYS A 117 6.42 10.56 0.03
CA LYS A 117 6.27 10.12 -1.35
C LYS A 117 4.87 9.56 -1.64
N LEU A 118 4.28 8.81 -0.71
CA LEU A 118 2.90 8.30 -0.82
C LEU A 118 1.89 9.44 -0.77
N ASP A 119 2.07 10.42 0.12
CA ASP A 119 1.24 11.63 0.13
C ASP A 119 1.39 12.39 -1.19
N ARG A 120 2.63 12.57 -1.69
CA ARG A 120 2.88 13.22 -3.00
C ARG A 120 2.23 12.47 -4.16
N TRP A 121 2.27 11.13 -4.16
CA TRP A 121 1.60 10.29 -5.15
C TRP A 121 0.11 10.59 -5.23
N GLU A 122 -0.60 10.65 -4.11
CA GLU A 122 -2.04 10.97 -4.09
C GLU A 122 -2.33 12.37 -4.65
N HIS A 123 -1.50 13.37 -4.31
CA HIS A 123 -1.64 14.72 -4.86
C HIS A 123 -1.43 14.73 -6.38
N LEU A 124 -0.45 13.97 -6.89
CA LEU A 124 -0.21 13.84 -8.33
C LEU A 124 -1.36 13.13 -9.05
N GLN A 125 -1.99 12.13 -8.42
CA GLN A 125 -3.18 11.46 -8.95
C GLN A 125 -4.41 12.39 -8.99
N LEU A 126 -4.57 13.30 -8.03
CA LEU A 126 -5.59 14.34 -8.12
C LEU A 126 -5.25 15.32 -9.24
N ARG A 127 -4.01 15.77 -9.31
CA ARG A 127 -3.56 16.73 -10.32
C ARG A 127 -3.73 16.19 -11.74
N ILE A 128 -3.43 14.92 -11.98
CA ILE A 128 -3.59 14.33 -13.31
C ILE A 128 -5.06 14.32 -13.74
N SER A 129 -5.98 14.08 -12.80
CA SER A 129 -7.43 14.17 -13.05
C SER A 129 -7.85 15.58 -13.47
N GLU A 130 -7.35 16.60 -12.77
CA GLU A 130 -7.58 18.01 -13.13
C GLU A 130 -7.05 18.36 -14.52
N VAL A 131 -5.82 17.95 -14.83
CA VAL A 131 -5.20 18.23 -16.13
C VAL A 131 -5.95 17.49 -17.25
N TYR A 132 -6.39 16.26 -17.03
CA TYR A 132 -7.25 15.56 -18.00
C TYR A 132 -8.56 16.29 -18.24
N ASN A 133 -9.20 16.80 -17.20
CA ASN A 133 -10.42 17.60 -17.38
C ASN A 133 -10.16 18.85 -18.23
N GLN A 134 -9.02 19.52 -18.04
CA GLN A 134 -8.64 20.67 -18.88
C GLN A 134 -8.39 20.26 -20.34
N VAL A 135 -7.70 19.15 -20.57
CA VAL A 135 -7.50 18.59 -21.91
C VAL A 135 -8.83 18.24 -22.56
N HIS A 136 -9.75 17.59 -21.84
CA HIS A 136 -11.07 17.21 -22.35
C HIS A 136 -11.90 18.44 -22.72
N GLU A 137 -11.97 19.44 -21.84
CA GLU A 137 -12.74 20.66 -22.10
C GLU A 137 -12.17 21.45 -23.29
N ARG A 138 -10.84 21.53 -23.40
CA ARG A 138 -10.19 22.13 -24.56
C ARG A 138 -10.49 21.35 -25.84
N PHE A 139 -10.33 20.02 -25.80
CA PHE A 139 -10.56 19.14 -26.93
C PHE A 139 -12.00 19.24 -27.43
N ARG A 140 -12.99 19.17 -26.54
CA ARG A 140 -14.40 19.34 -26.90
C ARG A 140 -14.68 20.69 -27.54
N ARG A 141 -14.14 21.76 -26.98
CA ARG A 141 -14.31 23.11 -27.53
C ARG A 141 -13.73 23.23 -28.93
N GLU A 142 -12.51 22.77 -29.14
CA GLU A 142 -11.87 22.80 -30.46
C GLU A 142 -12.58 21.86 -31.45
N LEU A 143 -13.04 20.69 -31.00
CA LEU A 143 -13.79 19.75 -31.80
C LEU A 143 -15.10 20.34 -32.32
N ILE A 144 -15.93 20.89 -31.43
CA ILE A 144 -17.20 21.54 -31.81
C ILE A 144 -16.93 22.75 -32.70
N SER A 145 -15.93 23.57 -32.37
CA SER A 145 -15.59 24.77 -33.16
C SER A 145 -15.09 24.45 -34.56
N ARG A 146 -14.30 23.39 -34.75
CA ARG A 146 -13.76 23.01 -36.08
C ARG A 146 -14.76 22.21 -36.91
N SER A 147 -15.63 21.44 -36.27
CA SER A 147 -16.60 20.56 -36.96
C SER A 147 -17.97 21.20 -37.18
N GLY A 148 -18.40 22.12 -36.33
CA GLY A 148 -19.79 22.61 -36.29
C GLY A 148 -20.80 21.57 -35.79
N VAL A 149 -20.35 20.39 -35.36
CA VAL A 149 -21.20 19.29 -34.88
C VAL A 149 -21.23 19.33 -33.34
N PRO A 150 -22.42 19.32 -32.72
CA PRO A 150 -22.55 19.30 -31.26
C PRO A 150 -22.22 17.92 -30.68
N LEU A 151 -22.08 17.86 -29.35
CA LEU A 151 -22.09 16.60 -28.61
C LEU A 151 -23.49 15.98 -28.69
N ALA A 152 -23.55 14.66 -28.79
CA ALA A 152 -24.81 13.92 -28.75
C ALA A 152 -25.42 13.95 -27.35
N ASP A 153 -26.75 14.07 -27.27
CA ASP A 153 -27.48 14.05 -26.00
C ASP A 153 -27.49 12.65 -25.35
N GLN A 154 -27.25 11.62 -26.15
CA GLN A 154 -27.20 10.22 -25.73
C GLN A 154 -26.00 9.51 -26.37
N PRO A 155 -25.48 8.41 -25.77
CA PRO A 155 -24.33 7.68 -26.31
C PRO A 155 -24.47 7.23 -27.77
N ASP A 156 -25.71 6.95 -28.19
CA ASP A 156 -26.09 6.48 -29.53
C ASP A 156 -26.78 7.57 -30.38
N GLY A 157 -26.75 8.83 -29.92
CA GLY A 157 -27.32 9.96 -30.65
C GLY A 157 -26.43 10.46 -31.79
N GLU A 158 -27.04 11.16 -32.74
CA GLU A 158 -26.29 11.90 -33.77
C GLU A 158 -25.45 13.01 -33.14
N GLY A 159 -24.19 13.10 -33.54
CA GLY A 159 -23.21 14.02 -33.00
C GLY A 159 -21.96 13.33 -32.43
N TRP A 160 -21.14 14.10 -31.72
CA TRP A 160 -19.96 13.57 -31.05
C TRP A 160 -20.33 12.76 -29.81
N SER A 161 -19.72 11.59 -29.66
CA SER A 161 -20.00 10.71 -28.53
C SER A 161 -19.51 11.32 -27.23
N LEU A 162 -20.31 11.21 -26.17
CA LEU A 162 -19.89 11.55 -24.80
C LEU A 162 -18.70 10.70 -24.31
N LEU A 163 -18.44 9.55 -24.96
CA LEU A 163 -17.34 8.64 -24.63
C LEU A 163 -16.00 9.04 -25.26
N ILE A 164 -15.97 10.09 -26.09
CA ILE A 164 -14.74 10.58 -26.74
C ILE A 164 -13.65 10.93 -25.72
N ASP A 165 -14.05 11.38 -24.53
CA ASP A 165 -13.17 11.65 -23.39
C ASP A 165 -12.30 10.45 -23.01
N GLN A 166 -12.84 9.23 -23.08
CA GLN A 166 -12.07 8.03 -22.75
C GLN A 166 -10.97 7.78 -23.78
N ALA A 167 -11.24 8.07 -25.06
CA ALA A 167 -10.25 7.99 -26.12
C ALA A 167 -9.15 9.04 -25.91
N VAL A 168 -9.53 10.28 -25.60
CA VAL A 168 -8.60 11.39 -25.34
C VAL A 168 -7.71 11.08 -24.14
N LYS A 169 -8.30 10.65 -23.02
CA LYS A 169 -7.55 10.22 -21.83
C LYS A 169 -6.54 9.12 -22.18
N HIS A 170 -6.99 8.05 -22.85
CA HIS A 170 -6.10 6.95 -23.23
C HIS A 170 -4.98 7.40 -24.17
N HIS A 171 -5.28 8.27 -25.15
CA HIS A 171 -4.28 8.85 -26.03
C HIS A 171 -3.20 9.62 -25.25
N CYS A 172 -3.62 10.49 -24.33
CA CYS A 172 -2.72 11.27 -23.49
C CYS A 172 -1.85 10.36 -22.59
N GLN A 173 -2.44 9.28 -22.05
CA GLN A 173 -1.72 8.28 -21.25
C GLN A 173 -0.62 7.58 -22.06
N GLU A 174 -0.92 7.14 -23.28
CA GLU A 174 0.07 6.49 -24.14
C GLU A 174 1.22 7.44 -24.48
N LEU A 175 0.91 8.67 -24.89
CA LEU A 175 1.92 9.69 -25.17
C LEU A 175 2.78 10.03 -23.95
N ALA A 176 2.17 10.13 -22.76
CA ALA A 176 2.89 10.43 -21.52
C ALA A 176 3.86 9.30 -21.12
N ASN A 177 3.56 8.07 -21.51
CA ASN A 177 4.43 6.91 -21.33
C ASN A 177 5.41 6.71 -22.50
N ALA A 178 5.58 7.71 -23.38
CA ALA A 178 6.41 7.66 -24.58
C ALA A 178 6.05 6.50 -25.53
N ARG A 179 4.77 6.11 -25.55
CA ARG A 179 4.22 5.11 -26.46
C ARG A 179 3.42 5.79 -27.58
N PRO A 180 3.26 5.12 -28.73
CA PRO A 180 2.44 5.65 -29.82
C PRO A 180 1.01 5.95 -29.36
N GLY A 181 0.51 7.14 -29.69
CA GLY A 181 -0.86 7.54 -29.41
C GLY A 181 -1.89 6.76 -30.26
N LEU A 182 -3.18 7.00 -30.01
CA LEU A 182 -4.28 6.36 -30.75
C LEU A 182 -4.18 6.48 -32.28
N THR A 183 -3.77 7.64 -32.80
CA THR A 183 -3.69 7.90 -34.26
C THR A 183 -2.57 7.11 -34.94
N GLU A 184 -1.50 6.79 -34.22
CA GLU A 184 -0.39 5.97 -34.72
C GLU A 184 -0.69 4.47 -34.60
N LYS A 185 -1.44 4.06 -33.56
CA LYS A 185 -1.77 2.64 -33.31
C LYS A 185 -2.96 2.15 -34.10
N PHE A 186 -3.98 3.00 -34.28
CA PHE A 186 -5.27 2.58 -34.81
C PHE A 186 -5.72 3.51 -35.93
N GLN A 187 -6.10 2.90 -37.06
CA GLN A 187 -6.81 3.62 -38.10
C GLN A 187 -8.25 3.90 -37.66
N MET A 188 -8.74 5.11 -37.96
CA MET A 188 -10.13 5.44 -37.73
C MET A 188 -11.04 4.67 -38.67
N LYS A 189 -11.92 3.86 -38.11
CA LYS A 189 -12.93 3.10 -38.85
C LYS A 189 -14.24 3.87 -38.86
N ASP A 190 -15.01 3.66 -39.93
CA ASP A 190 -16.40 4.09 -40.01
C ASP A 190 -17.26 2.88 -40.29
N ILE A 191 -18.25 2.67 -39.45
CA ILE A 191 -19.15 1.52 -39.51
C ILE A 191 -20.53 2.03 -39.90
N PRO A 192 -21.25 1.36 -40.83
CA PRO A 192 -22.63 1.71 -41.14
C PRO A 192 -23.46 1.80 -39.86
N TYR A 193 -24.19 2.91 -39.71
CA TYR A 193 -25.21 3.09 -38.67
C TYR A 193 -26.58 3.25 -39.34
N THR A 194 -27.64 3.38 -38.55
CA THR A 194 -29.00 3.49 -39.07
C THR A 194 -29.21 4.81 -39.84
N ASN A 195 -30.14 4.81 -40.81
CA ASN A 195 -30.64 6.02 -41.50
C ASN A 195 -29.57 6.89 -42.19
N GLY A 196 -28.58 6.29 -42.87
CA GLY A 196 -27.56 7.04 -43.62
C GLY A 196 -26.49 7.69 -42.72
N LEU A 197 -26.51 7.38 -41.43
CA LEU A 197 -25.47 7.75 -40.48
C LEU A 197 -24.36 6.68 -40.48
N ARG A 198 -23.18 7.09 -40.01
CA ARG A 198 -22.04 6.20 -39.79
C ARG A 198 -21.41 6.52 -38.45
N GLN A 199 -20.99 5.48 -37.75
CA GLN A 199 -20.28 5.61 -36.49
C GLN A 199 -18.77 5.67 -36.77
N ILE A 200 -18.11 6.73 -36.32
CA ILE A 200 -16.65 6.86 -36.33
C ILE A 200 -16.10 6.20 -35.06
N GLN A 201 -15.10 5.35 -35.22
CA GLN A 201 -14.41 4.68 -34.12
C GLN A 201 -12.88 4.74 -34.29
N VAL A 202 -12.17 4.75 -33.16
CA VAL A 202 -10.71 4.59 -33.11
C VAL A 202 -10.36 3.55 -32.03
N GLY A 203 -9.71 2.46 -32.46
CA GLY A 203 -9.49 1.31 -31.57
C GLY A 203 -10.83 0.77 -31.03
N ALA A 204 -10.98 0.76 -29.69
CA ALA A 204 -12.20 0.35 -29.01
C ALA A 204 -13.16 1.51 -28.69
N TYR A 205 -12.84 2.74 -29.07
CA TYR A 205 -13.57 3.93 -28.65
C TYR A 205 -14.50 4.45 -29.75
N SER A 206 -15.76 4.70 -29.37
CA SER A 206 -16.73 5.43 -30.19
C SER A 206 -16.43 6.93 -30.13
N ILE A 207 -16.27 7.55 -31.29
CA ILE A 207 -15.94 8.98 -31.41
C ILE A 207 -17.19 9.79 -31.71
N GLY A 208 -18.09 9.30 -32.56
CA GLY A 208 -19.35 9.97 -32.87
C GLY A 208 -20.15 9.26 -33.94
N ILE A 209 -21.43 9.62 -34.07
CA ILE A 209 -22.34 9.12 -35.10
C ILE A 209 -22.72 10.30 -35.97
N VAL A 210 -22.38 10.25 -37.25
CA VAL A 210 -22.44 11.41 -38.13
C VAL A 210 -22.96 11.04 -39.53
N PRO A 211 -23.50 11.99 -40.31
CA PRO A 211 -23.93 11.73 -41.68
C PRO A 211 -22.80 11.18 -42.55
N THR A 212 -23.12 10.23 -43.44
CA THR A 212 -22.14 9.61 -44.36
C THR A 212 -21.33 10.64 -45.15
N SER A 213 -21.97 11.75 -45.54
CA SER A 213 -21.34 12.84 -46.29
C SER A 213 -20.24 13.59 -45.54
N GLN A 214 -20.25 13.55 -44.19
CA GLN A 214 -19.32 14.31 -43.34
C GLN A 214 -18.18 13.45 -42.78
N VAL A 215 -18.26 12.13 -42.88
CA VAL A 215 -17.31 11.19 -42.24
C VAL A 215 -15.85 11.51 -42.53
N ALA A 216 -15.48 11.73 -43.80
CA ALA A 216 -14.09 11.96 -44.18
C ALA A 216 -13.52 13.25 -43.56
N GLN A 217 -14.30 14.34 -43.60
CA GLN A 217 -13.94 15.62 -43.00
C GLN A 217 -13.80 15.49 -41.48
N LEU A 218 -14.78 14.87 -40.83
CA LEU A 218 -14.83 14.75 -39.37
C LEU A 218 -13.72 13.84 -38.83
N LYS A 219 -13.36 12.76 -39.54
CA LYS A 219 -12.17 11.95 -39.21
C LYS A 219 -10.87 12.76 -39.29
N GLY A 220 -10.74 13.61 -40.31
CA GLY A 220 -9.59 14.50 -40.47
C GLY A 220 -9.44 15.43 -39.26
N ILE A 221 -10.53 16.11 -38.88
CA ILE A 221 -10.56 17.02 -37.72
C ILE A 221 -10.14 16.31 -36.43
N VAL A 222 -10.70 15.12 -36.15
CA VAL A 222 -10.36 14.37 -34.93
C VAL A 222 -8.90 13.94 -34.96
N THR A 223 -8.39 13.50 -36.11
CA THR A 223 -6.99 13.08 -36.26
C THR A 223 -6.04 14.24 -36.02
N ASP A 224 -6.32 15.41 -36.62
CA ASP A 224 -5.52 16.62 -36.44
C ASP A 224 -5.53 17.08 -34.99
N LEU A 225 -6.70 17.08 -34.34
CA LEU A 225 -6.82 17.43 -32.92
C LEU A 225 -6.05 16.48 -32.01
N LEU A 226 -6.15 15.17 -32.23
CA LEU A 226 -5.38 14.18 -31.45
C LEU A 226 -3.87 14.39 -31.63
N ASN A 227 -3.42 14.70 -32.85
CA ASN A 227 -2.01 15.01 -33.10
C ASN A 227 -1.59 16.36 -32.46
N ASP A 228 -2.48 17.34 -32.39
CA ASP A 228 -2.24 18.63 -31.74
C ASP A 228 -2.10 18.51 -30.22
N ILE A 229 -2.78 17.54 -29.57
CA ILE A 229 -2.66 17.29 -28.12
C ILE A 229 -1.20 17.11 -27.71
N ALA A 230 -0.39 16.43 -28.53
CA ALA A 230 1.03 16.22 -28.24
C ALA A 230 1.83 17.52 -28.04
N LYS A 231 1.32 18.64 -28.58
CA LYS A 231 1.93 19.97 -28.49
C LYS A 231 1.33 20.83 -27.38
N TRP A 232 0.29 20.37 -26.69
CA TRP A 232 -0.37 21.14 -25.64
C TRP A 232 0.46 21.17 -24.36
N GLU A 233 0.48 22.31 -23.67
CA GLU A 233 1.15 22.45 -22.37
C GLU A 233 0.61 21.46 -21.34
N GLN A 234 -0.70 21.19 -21.38
CA GLN A 234 -1.34 20.20 -20.51
C GLN A 234 -0.75 18.80 -20.74
N GLN A 235 -0.41 18.43 -21.97
CA GLN A 235 0.18 17.11 -22.25
C GLN A 235 1.62 17.02 -21.74
N ASP A 236 2.40 18.10 -21.82
CA ASP A 236 3.71 18.16 -21.18
C ASP A 236 3.60 18.02 -19.65
N GLU A 237 2.60 18.64 -19.05
CA GLU A 237 2.31 18.49 -17.62
C GLU A 237 1.94 17.03 -17.26
N VAL A 238 1.05 16.38 -18.01
CA VAL A 238 0.71 14.95 -17.83
C VAL A 238 1.97 14.09 -17.90
N ARG A 239 2.85 14.32 -18.89
CA ARG A 239 4.12 13.60 -19.04
C ARG A 239 5.03 13.76 -17.82
N LYS A 240 5.19 14.99 -17.33
CA LYS A 240 5.98 15.28 -16.12
C LYS A 240 5.41 14.57 -14.89
N ILE A 241 4.09 14.61 -14.72
CA ILE A 241 3.40 13.91 -13.62
C ILE A 241 3.64 12.40 -13.69
N TYR A 242 3.49 11.76 -14.85
CA TYR A 242 3.76 10.31 -15.00
C TYR A 242 5.20 9.95 -14.71
N THR A 243 6.15 10.78 -15.11
CA THR A 243 7.57 10.57 -14.82
C THR A 243 7.83 10.64 -13.31
N GLU A 244 7.26 11.63 -12.63
CA GLU A 244 7.35 11.76 -11.17
C GLU A 244 6.67 10.59 -10.45
N LEU A 245 5.48 10.18 -10.89
CA LEU A 245 4.78 9.01 -10.37
C LEU A 245 5.64 7.76 -10.49
N ASN A 246 6.19 7.46 -11.67
CA ASN A 246 7.05 6.29 -11.87
C ASN A 246 8.28 6.32 -10.95
N SER A 247 8.93 7.48 -10.80
CA SER A 247 10.06 7.63 -9.87
C SER A 247 9.67 7.39 -8.40
N ILE A 248 8.52 7.93 -7.97
CA ILE A 248 7.97 7.67 -6.63
C ILE A 248 7.69 6.18 -6.44
N LYS A 249 7.05 5.54 -7.42
CA LYS A 249 6.73 4.11 -7.39
C LYS A 249 7.98 3.28 -7.23
N GLU A 250 9.02 3.50 -8.03
CA GLU A 250 10.29 2.79 -7.91
C GLU A 250 10.91 2.97 -6.53
N THR A 251 11.05 4.22 -6.07
CA THR A 251 11.69 4.50 -4.78
C THR A 251 10.94 3.85 -3.61
N VAL A 252 9.61 3.99 -3.58
CA VAL A 252 8.81 3.41 -2.50
C VAL A 252 8.85 1.89 -2.56
N ARG A 253 8.79 1.29 -3.75
CA ARG A 253 8.91 -0.17 -3.89
C ARG A 253 10.25 -0.69 -3.38
N GLU A 254 11.35 0.00 -3.65
CA GLU A 254 12.66 -0.37 -3.11
C GLU A 254 12.72 -0.31 -1.57
N GLU A 255 12.16 0.73 -0.96
CA GLU A 255 12.03 0.84 0.50
C GLU A 255 11.19 -0.32 1.06
N LEU A 256 10.04 -0.62 0.46
CA LEU A 256 9.16 -1.74 0.86
C LEU A 256 9.85 -3.10 0.67
N THR A 257 10.55 -3.31 -0.44
CA THR A 257 11.33 -4.54 -0.70
C THR A 257 12.40 -4.73 0.35
N THR A 258 13.06 -3.66 0.79
CA THR A 258 14.06 -3.74 1.88
C THR A 258 13.43 -4.26 3.18
N ILE A 259 12.23 -3.80 3.53
CA ILE A 259 11.49 -4.29 4.70
C ILE A 259 11.16 -5.77 4.54
N ILE A 260 10.55 -6.14 3.40
CA ILE A 260 10.10 -7.51 3.11
C ILE A 260 11.27 -8.50 3.17
N LEU A 261 12.42 -8.14 2.59
CA LEU A 261 13.58 -9.03 2.54
C LEU A 261 14.31 -9.10 3.89
N ARG A 262 14.42 -7.99 4.62
CA ARG A 262 15.03 -8.00 5.95
C ARG A 262 14.17 -8.72 6.99
N ARG A 263 12.86 -8.82 6.78
CA ARG A 263 11.87 -9.38 7.72
C ARG A 263 11.91 -8.76 9.11
N VAL A 264 12.49 -7.56 9.22
CA VAL A 264 12.66 -6.82 10.46
C VAL A 264 12.33 -5.36 10.18
N VAL A 265 11.38 -4.84 10.95
CA VAL A 265 10.98 -3.43 10.90
C VAL A 265 11.57 -2.74 12.15
N PRO A 266 12.49 -1.77 12.00
CA PRO A 266 13.05 -1.08 13.16
C PRO A 266 11.97 -0.29 13.93
N GLY A 267 12.28 0.13 15.16
CA GLY A 267 11.39 0.97 15.96
C GLY A 267 10.36 0.21 16.79
N ARG A 268 9.36 0.94 17.30
CA ARG A 268 8.26 0.41 18.11
C ARG A 268 6.97 1.10 17.73
N CYS A 269 5.86 0.39 17.88
CA CYS A 269 4.52 0.95 17.76
C CYS A 269 3.69 0.66 19.01
N THR A 270 2.50 1.25 19.08
CA THR A 270 1.55 1.05 20.18
C THR A 270 1.03 -0.37 20.31
N TYR A 271 1.22 -1.20 19.27
CA TYR A 271 0.79 -2.59 19.23
C TYR A 271 1.95 -3.58 19.47
N CYS A 272 3.19 -3.09 19.68
CA CYS A 272 4.30 -3.97 20.02
C CYS A 272 4.00 -4.70 21.33
N PRO A 273 4.19 -6.04 21.41
CA PRO A 273 3.90 -6.85 22.61
C PRO A 273 4.76 -6.58 23.86
N ILE A 274 5.45 -5.44 23.97
CA ILE A 274 6.51 -5.14 24.95
C ILE A 274 5.99 -4.27 26.09
#